data_AF-A0A4S8M263-F1
#
_entry.id   AF-A0A4S8M263-F1
#
_cell.length_a   1.000
_cell.length_b   1.000
_cell.length_c   1.000
_cell.angle_alpha   90.00
_cell.angle_beta   90.00
_cell.angle_gamma   90.00
#
_symmetry.space_group_name_H-M   'P 1'
#
loop_
_entity.id
_entity.type
_entity.pdbx_description
1 polymer ?
#
loop_
_entity_poly.entity_id
_entity_poly.type
_entity_poly.pdbx_seq_one_letter_code
_entity_poly.pdbx_strand_id
1 'polypeptide(L)'
;MARRSLFEAHLETEARGSNSTLSAFSQLLQGSRSMSDSTKLTELQEAKFFKTAKFLSESQYIMLLDYIHLEGPPWPRSWKDPNPPIDAFILPPSGATLHSFTNNLGYTFSTFSSHKGNSAIQFYSNRTHTSKNTGFIQSIWQIPLHSQMRTFFFIEAHKALPFNEAEKAPYRKYPHLMSTLVDADKSGKWVVVEEKEIIAHAVVYPRPPGTYQIPRKTMVVCWSLNRGRR
;
A
#
# COMPACT_ATOMS: atom_id res chain seq x y z
N MET A 1 31.15 10.81 19.48
CA MET A 1 31.13 9.33 19.31
C MET A 1 30.18 8.76 20.35
N ALA A 2 29.03 8.22 19.95
CA ALA A 2 28.09 7.56 20.86
C ALA A 2 27.88 6.13 20.37
N ARG A 3 28.38 5.16 21.14
CA ARG A 3 28.18 3.73 20.92
C ARG A 3 26.70 3.43 21.12
N ARG A 4 25.99 3.07 20.04
CA ARG A 4 24.68 2.43 20.13
C ARG A 4 24.92 1.00 20.60
N SER A 5 24.62 0.71 21.86
CA SER A 5 24.52 -0.68 22.32
C SER A 5 23.25 -1.28 21.71
N LEU A 6 23.43 -2.17 20.73
CA LEU A 6 22.41 -3.13 20.35
C LEU A 6 22.12 -4.00 21.57
N PHE A 7 20.89 -3.96 22.08
CA PHE A 7 20.41 -4.99 22.99
C PHE A 7 20.04 -6.20 22.12
N GLU A 8 20.99 -7.09 21.89
CA GLU A 8 20.71 -8.43 21.39
C GLU A 8 20.31 -9.30 22.58
N ALA A 9 19.01 -9.55 22.71
CA ALA A 9 18.52 -10.57 23.63
C ALA A 9 18.63 -11.93 22.93
N HIS A 10 19.71 -12.65 23.19
CA HIS A 10 19.80 -14.07 22.87
C HIS A 10 18.94 -14.85 23.88
N LEU A 11 17.85 -15.45 23.39
CA LEU A 11 17.08 -16.43 24.15
C LEU A 11 17.81 -17.77 24.04
N GLU A 12 18.61 -18.10 25.06
CA GLU A 12 19.10 -19.46 25.26
C GLU A 12 17.89 -20.37 25.53
N THR A 13 17.62 -21.25 24.56
CA THR A 13 16.67 -22.35 24.70
C THR A 13 17.37 -23.52 25.36
N GLU A 14 17.82 -23.35 26.61
CA GLU A 14 18.17 -24.50 27.43
C GLU A 14 16.87 -25.19 27.87
N ALA A 15 16.55 -26.24 27.12
CA ALA A 15 15.42 -27.13 27.34
C ALA A 15 15.58 -27.93 28.65
N ARG A 16 15.26 -27.33 29.79
CA ARG A 16 14.92 -28.05 31.03
C ARG A 16 13.87 -27.29 31.85
N GLY A 17 12.63 -27.30 31.37
CA GLY A 17 11.48 -26.82 32.14
C GLY A 17 10.32 -26.43 31.25
N SER A 18 9.20 -27.12 31.41
CA SER A 18 7.95 -26.94 30.67
C SER A 18 7.27 -25.59 30.97
N ASN A 19 7.87 -24.47 30.59
CA ASN A 19 7.26 -23.16 30.74
C ASN A 19 6.42 -22.84 29.49
N SER A 20 5.27 -23.48 29.41
CA SER A 20 4.26 -23.28 28.35
C SER A 20 3.80 -21.83 28.21
N THR A 21 3.87 -21.05 29.29
CA THR A 21 3.56 -19.61 29.31
C THR A 21 4.63 -18.78 28.60
N LEU A 22 5.90 -19.15 28.74
CA LEU A 22 7.00 -18.42 28.10
C LEU A 22 7.06 -18.75 26.60
N SER A 23 6.78 -20.00 26.21
CA SER A 23 6.63 -20.35 24.79
C SER A 23 5.40 -19.68 24.17
N ALA A 24 4.28 -19.60 24.88
CA ALA A 24 3.08 -18.91 24.42
C ALA A 24 3.32 -17.40 24.29
N PHE A 25 4.04 -16.79 25.24
CA PHE A 25 4.43 -15.39 25.18
C PHE A 25 5.42 -15.12 24.03
N SER A 26 6.40 -16.00 23.81
CA SER A 26 7.32 -15.91 22.68
C SER A 26 6.59 -16.06 21.33
N GLN A 27 5.61 -16.95 21.21
CA GLN A 27 4.77 -17.07 20.02
C GLN A 27 3.91 -15.81 19.79
N LEU A 28 3.41 -15.21 20.86
CA LEU A 28 2.62 -13.97 20.82
C LEU A 28 3.49 -12.76 20.40
N LEU A 29 4.76 -12.73 20.83
CA LEU A 29 5.74 -11.71 20.43
C LEU A 29 6.28 -11.89 19.00
N GLN A 30 6.44 -13.14 18.56
CA GLN A 30 6.89 -13.46 17.20
C GLN A 30 5.80 -13.21 16.14
N GLY A 31 4.54 -13.04 16.59
CA GLY A 31 3.37 -13.04 15.73
C GLY A 31 3.13 -14.41 15.14
N SER A 32 1.88 -14.78 14.91
CA SER A 32 1.61 -15.94 14.06
C SER A 32 2.18 -15.62 12.67
N ARG A 33 3.35 -16.17 12.33
CA ARG A 33 3.73 -16.36 10.93
C ARG A 33 2.70 -17.31 10.35
N SER A 34 1.55 -16.77 9.94
CA SER A 34 0.79 -17.36 8.87
C SER A 34 1.76 -17.33 7.69
N MET A 35 2.44 -18.44 7.45
CA MET A 35 2.97 -18.70 6.13
C MET A 35 1.75 -18.57 5.24
N SER A 36 1.65 -17.46 4.51
CA SER A 36 0.66 -17.33 3.47
C SER A 36 1.00 -18.41 2.45
N ASP A 37 0.48 -19.62 2.66
CA ASP A 37 0.27 -20.55 1.58
C ASP A 37 -0.61 -19.77 0.61
N SER A 38 0.02 -19.27 -0.45
CA SER A 38 -0.65 -18.79 -1.63
C SER A 38 -1.43 -19.99 -2.17
N THR A 39 -2.64 -20.23 -1.66
CA THR A 39 -3.53 -21.24 -2.17
C THR A 39 -3.72 -20.94 -3.64
N LYS A 40 -3.09 -21.76 -4.48
CA LYS A 40 -3.22 -21.65 -5.92
C LYS A 40 -4.70 -21.81 -6.26
N LEU A 41 -5.26 -20.80 -6.91
CA LEU A 41 -6.62 -20.85 -7.43
C LEU A 41 -6.70 -21.95 -8.47
N THR A 42 -7.75 -22.76 -8.38
CA THR A 42 -8.10 -23.71 -9.43
C THR A 42 -8.73 -22.96 -10.61
N GLU A 43 -8.58 -23.49 -11.83
CA GLU A 43 -9.20 -22.92 -13.05
C GLU A 43 -10.72 -22.72 -12.89
N LEU A 44 -11.39 -23.64 -12.19
CA LEU A 44 -12.82 -23.54 -11.90
C LEU A 44 -13.15 -22.36 -10.97
N GLN A 45 -12.28 -22.03 -10.01
CA GLN A 45 -12.44 -20.85 -9.15
C GLN A 45 -12.18 -19.56 -9.93
N GLU A 46 -11.18 -19.54 -10.81
CA GLU A 46 -10.91 -18.39 -11.68
C GLU A 46 -12.08 -18.13 -12.64
N ALA A 47 -12.59 -19.16 -13.29
CA ALA A 47 -13.75 -19.04 -14.18
C ALA A 47 -14.99 -18.52 -13.44
N LYS A 48 -15.25 -19.02 -12.23
CA LYS A 48 -16.34 -18.52 -11.37
C LYS A 48 -16.14 -17.06 -10.98
N PHE A 49 -14.91 -16.66 -10.68
CA PHE A 49 -14.57 -15.28 -10.36
C PHE A 49 -14.86 -14.35 -11.54
N PHE A 50 -14.33 -14.67 -12.73
CA PHE A 50 -14.48 -13.84 -13.93
C PHE A 50 -15.93 -13.73 -14.41
N LYS A 51 -16.78 -14.72 -14.13
CA LYS A 51 -18.23 -14.62 -14.38
C LYS A 51 -18.89 -13.44 -13.66
N THR A 52 -18.38 -13.06 -12.49
CA THR A 52 -18.92 -11.96 -11.66
C THR A 52 -18.06 -10.69 -11.69
N ALA A 53 -16.92 -10.74 -12.38
CA ALA A 53 -15.97 -9.66 -12.43
C ALA A 53 -16.51 -8.46 -13.21
N LYS A 54 -16.11 -7.27 -12.79
CA LYS A 54 -16.41 -6.01 -13.46
C LYS A 54 -15.23 -5.58 -14.31
N PHE A 55 -15.51 -4.94 -15.43
CA PHE A 55 -14.45 -4.38 -16.27
C PHE A 55 -13.78 -3.18 -15.59
N LEU A 56 -12.46 -3.11 -15.69
CA LEU A 56 -11.69 -1.93 -15.32
C LEU A 56 -11.94 -0.82 -16.35
N SER A 57 -11.86 0.44 -15.94
CA SER A 57 -11.79 1.53 -16.92
C SER A 57 -10.48 1.42 -17.71
N GLU A 58 -10.46 1.93 -18.94
CA GLU A 58 -9.27 1.91 -19.80
C GLU A 58 -8.04 2.52 -19.10
N SER A 59 -8.23 3.65 -18.42
CA SER A 59 -7.18 4.30 -17.63
C SER A 59 -6.65 3.43 -16.49
N GLN A 60 -7.53 2.72 -15.77
CA GLN A 60 -7.14 1.83 -14.68
C GLN A 60 -6.41 0.60 -15.20
N TYR A 61 -6.88 0.05 -16.32
CA TYR A 61 -6.24 -1.08 -16.99
C TYR A 61 -4.82 -0.74 -17.43
N ILE A 62 -4.62 0.41 -18.08
CA ILE A 62 -3.28 0.87 -18.50
C ILE A 62 -2.36 1.05 -17.29
N MET A 63 -2.82 1.70 -16.23
CA MET A 63 -2.00 1.88 -15.02
C MET A 63 -1.62 0.56 -14.35
N LEU A 64 -2.55 -0.40 -14.30
CA LEU A 64 -2.29 -1.73 -13.76
C LEU A 64 -1.30 -2.50 -14.63
N LEU A 65 -1.46 -2.41 -15.95
CA LEU A 65 -0.58 -3.04 -16.91
C LEU A 65 0.85 -2.49 -16.81
N ASP A 66 1.00 -1.17 -16.74
CA ASP A 66 2.29 -0.51 -16.52
C ASP A 66 2.93 -0.97 -15.19
N TYR A 67 2.13 -1.13 -14.14
CA TYR A 67 2.61 -1.68 -12.86
C TYR A 67 3.10 -3.13 -13.00
N ILE A 68 2.35 -4.00 -13.68
CA ILE A 68 2.72 -5.42 -13.85
C ILE A 68 3.93 -5.58 -14.77
N HIS A 69 4.08 -4.75 -15.81
CA HIS A 69 5.26 -4.74 -16.68
C HIS A 69 6.57 -4.49 -15.93
N LEU A 70 6.53 -3.83 -14.78
CA LEU A 70 7.72 -3.63 -13.98
C LEU A 70 8.18 -4.93 -13.26
N GLU A 71 7.37 -6.02 -13.19
CA GLU A 71 7.70 -7.27 -12.45
C GLU A 71 8.39 -8.34 -13.31
N GLY A 72 8.33 -8.23 -14.63
CA GLY A 72 8.72 -9.31 -15.52
C GLY A 72 8.92 -8.85 -16.96
N PRO A 73 9.11 -9.79 -17.91
CA PRO A 73 9.25 -9.44 -19.32
C PRO A 73 8.03 -8.65 -19.81
N PRO A 74 8.19 -7.82 -20.85
CA PRO A 74 7.08 -7.02 -21.39
C PRO A 74 5.94 -7.94 -21.80
N TRP A 75 4.79 -7.78 -21.13
CA TRP A 75 3.58 -8.51 -21.43
C TRP A 75 2.86 -7.83 -22.61
N PRO A 76 2.24 -8.56 -23.53
CA PRO A 76 1.42 -7.94 -24.56
C PRO A 76 0.23 -7.25 -23.90
N ARG A 77 -0.07 -6.04 -24.38
CA ARG A 77 -1.08 -5.15 -23.82
C ARG A 77 -2.49 -5.67 -24.05
N SER A 78 -2.66 -6.44 -25.12
CA SER A 78 -3.94 -7.03 -25.51
C SER A 78 -3.74 -8.16 -26.52
N TRP A 79 -4.82 -8.91 -26.77
CA TRP A 79 -4.93 -9.87 -27.86
C TRP A 79 -4.77 -9.24 -29.27
N LYS A 80 -4.80 -7.91 -29.38
CA LYS A 80 -4.62 -7.16 -30.63
C LYS A 80 -3.17 -6.78 -30.93
N ASP A 81 -2.24 -7.05 -30.04
CA ASP A 81 -0.83 -6.78 -30.35
C ASP A 81 -0.41 -7.65 -31.54
N PRO A 82 0.33 -7.08 -32.52
CA PRO A 82 0.54 -7.74 -33.80
C PRO A 82 1.41 -9.01 -33.73
N ASN A 83 2.16 -9.23 -32.65
CA ASN A 83 2.98 -10.42 -32.42
C ASN A 83 3.08 -10.73 -30.90
N PRO A 84 2.03 -11.25 -30.25
CA PRO A 84 2.17 -11.70 -28.88
C PRO A 84 3.06 -12.96 -28.86
N PRO A 85 4.00 -13.08 -27.91
CA PRO A 85 4.71 -14.34 -27.69
C PRO A 85 3.70 -15.48 -27.48
N ILE A 86 4.02 -16.68 -27.96
CA ILE A 86 3.09 -17.83 -28.01
C ILE A 86 2.56 -18.25 -26.62
N ASP A 87 3.25 -17.88 -25.53
CA ASP A 87 2.86 -18.14 -24.14
C ASP A 87 2.66 -16.85 -23.33
N ALA A 88 2.32 -15.75 -24.00
CA ALA A 88 2.24 -14.47 -23.33
C ALA A 88 0.98 -14.34 -22.48
N PHE A 89 1.18 -14.12 -21.18
CA PHE A 89 0.08 -13.85 -20.26
C PHE A 89 -0.55 -12.48 -20.57
N ILE A 90 -1.82 -12.50 -20.99
CA ILE A 90 -2.61 -11.28 -21.22
C ILE A 90 -3.33 -10.92 -19.93
N LEU A 91 -3.13 -9.69 -19.45
CA LEU A 91 -3.82 -9.17 -18.28
C LEU A 91 -5.35 -9.18 -18.53
N PRO A 92 -6.15 -9.87 -17.69
CA PRO A 92 -7.60 -9.81 -17.82
C PRO A 92 -8.11 -8.38 -17.59
N PRO A 93 -8.99 -7.84 -18.45
CA PRO A 93 -9.53 -6.49 -18.30
C PRO A 93 -10.62 -6.39 -17.22
N SER A 94 -10.80 -7.44 -16.41
CA SER A 94 -11.85 -7.56 -15.41
C SER A 94 -11.32 -8.00 -14.05
N GLY A 95 -11.98 -7.53 -13.00
CA GLY A 95 -11.63 -7.81 -11.62
C GLY A 95 -12.80 -7.61 -10.66
N ALA A 96 -12.58 -7.89 -9.38
CA ALA A 96 -13.53 -7.59 -8.32
C ALA A 96 -13.17 -6.27 -7.65
N THR A 97 -14.14 -5.36 -7.55
CA THR A 97 -14.00 -4.10 -6.82
C THR A 97 -14.30 -4.31 -5.34
N LEU A 98 -13.39 -3.89 -4.46
CA LEU A 98 -13.59 -3.92 -3.01
C LEU A 98 -13.78 -2.52 -2.43
N HIS A 99 -14.67 -2.39 -1.44
CA HIS A 99 -14.81 -1.18 -0.62
C HIS A 99 -13.80 -1.16 0.54
N SER A 100 -13.41 -2.33 1.02
CA SER A 100 -12.43 -2.52 2.08
C SER A 100 -11.68 -3.84 1.89
N PHE A 101 -10.44 -3.87 2.36
CA PHE A 101 -9.60 -5.06 2.36
C PHE A 101 -8.88 -5.15 3.70
N THR A 102 -8.98 -6.29 4.37
CA THR A 102 -8.25 -6.57 5.61
C THR A 102 -7.18 -7.58 5.32
N ASN A 103 -5.93 -7.24 5.61
CA ASN A 103 -4.82 -8.14 5.38
C ASN A 103 -4.63 -9.17 6.50
N ASN A 104 -3.68 -10.08 6.29
CA ASN A 104 -3.35 -11.15 7.25
C ASN A 104 -2.80 -10.62 8.59
N LEU A 105 -2.32 -9.37 8.61
CA LEU A 105 -1.84 -8.69 9.82
C LEU A 105 -2.96 -7.97 10.58
N GLY A 106 -4.20 -8.02 10.09
CA GLY A 106 -5.37 -7.35 10.68
C GLY A 106 -5.50 -5.86 10.36
N TYR A 107 -4.69 -5.33 9.43
CA TYR A 107 -4.85 -3.96 8.95
C TYR A 107 -5.97 -3.88 7.93
N THR A 108 -6.95 -3.02 8.19
CA THR A 108 -8.07 -2.77 7.28
C THR A 108 -7.86 -1.50 6.48
N PHE A 109 -7.70 -1.67 5.18
CA PHE A 109 -7.68 -0.61 4.19
C PHE A 109 -9.08 -0.39 3.63
N SER A 110 -9.43 0.85 3.30
CA SER A 110 -10.73 1.18 2.72
C SER A 110 -10.60 2.20 1.61
N THR A 111 -11.56 2.23 0.69
CA THR A 111 -11.63 3.31 -0.30
C THR A 111 -11.98 4.62 0.37
N PHE A 112 -11.55 5.74 -0.20
CA PHE A 112 -11.82 7.09 0.30
C PHE A 112 -13.31 7.39 0.41
N SER A 113 -14.10 6.87 -0.53
CA SER A 113 -15.56 6.95 -0.51
C SER A 113 -16.21 6.18 0.64
N SER A 114 -15.59 5.09 1.08
CA SER A 114 -16.09 4.23 2.15
C SER A 114 -15.67 4.77 3.53
N HIS A 115 -14.37 5.02 3.72
CA HIS A 115 -13.84 5.50 4.99
C HIS A 115 -12.55 6.32 4.81
N LYS A 116 -12.65 7.63 5.01
CA LYS A 116 -11.56 8.60 4.78
C LYS A 116 -10.30 8.37 5.63
N GLY A 117 -10.44 7.86 6.86
CA GLY A 117 -9.29 7.58 7.74
C GLY A 117 -8.47 6.39 7.21
N ASN A 118 -9.10 5.23 7.12
CA ASN A 118 -8.50 3.99 6.61
C ASN A 118 -8.07 4.01 5.13
N SER A 119 -8.45 5.04 4.37
CA SER A 119 -7.97 5.22 2.99
C SER A 119 -6.67 6.00 2.88
N ALA A 120 -6.29 6.78 3.90
CA ALA A 120 -5.04 7.53 3.90
C ALA A 120 -3.88 6.61 4.29
N ILE A 121 -2.87 6.54 3.42
CA ILE A 121 -1.73 5.64 3.59
C ILE A 121 -0.42 6.30 3.19
N GLN A 122 0.67 5.78 3.75
CA GLN A 122 2.05 5.96 3.30
C GLN A 122 2.46 4.71 2.52
N PHE A 123 3.08 4.90 1.35
CA PHE A 123 3.46 3.80 0.46
C PHE A 123 4.76 4.10 -0.27
N TYR A 124 5.40 3.08 -0.82
CA TYR A 124 6.53 3.24 -1.72
C TYR A 124 6.07 3.56 -3.13
N SER A 125 6.55 4.65 -3.71
CA SER A 125 6.21 5.03 -5.08
C SER A 125 7.03 4.29 -6.13
N ASN A 126 8.05 3.55 -5.70
CA ASN A 126 8.92 2.76 -6.56
C ASN A 126 9.23 1.41 -5.90
N ARG A 127 9.54 0.42 -6.73
CA ARG A 127 9.84 -0.93 -6.27
C ARG A 127 11.16 -1.10 -5.56
N THR A 128 12.09 -0.18 -5.78
CA THR A 128 13.35 -0.13 -5.01
C THR A 128 13.10 0.30 -3.56
N HIS A 129 11.86 0.64 -3.20
CA HIS A 129 11.46 1.06 -1.86
C HIS A 129 12.30 2.25 -1.33
N THR A 130 12.76 3.12 -2.22
CA THR A 130 13.57 4.28 -1.87
C THR A 130 12.74 5.55 -1.74
N SER A 131 11.69 5.68 -2.55
CA SER A 131 10.83 6.86 -2.57
C SER A 131 9.52 6.58 -1.85
N LYS A 132 9.21 7.39 -0.84
CA LYS A 132 8.00 7.27 -0.02
C LYS A 132 7.05 8.40 -0.34
N ASN A 133 5.79 8.06 -0.59
CA ASN A 133 4.72 9.02 -0.82
C ASN A 133 3.55 8.74 0.12
N THR A 134 2.61 9.67 0.16
CA THR A 134 1.33 9.50 0.87
C THR A 134 0.19 9.80 -0.09
N GLY A 135 -0.99 9.25 0.17
CA GLY A 135 -2.16 9.46 -0.67
C GLY A 135 -3.40 8.79 -0.12
N PHE A 136 -4.48 8.88 -0.89
CA PHE A 136 -5.75 8.23 -0.59
C PHE A 136 -6.01 7.06 -1.53
N ILE A 137 -6.40 5.92 -0.97
CA ILE A 137 -6.92 4.78 -1.72
C ILE A 137 -8.26 5.18 -2.31
N GLN A 138 -8.37 5.23 -3.63
CA GLN A 138 -9.61 5.58 -4.32
C GLN A 138 -10.38 4.33 -4.74
N SER A 139 -9.68 3.29 -5.18
CA SER A 139 -10.28 1.98 -5.50
C SER A 139 -9.35 0.83 -5.16
N ILE A 140 -9.94 -0.28 -4.72
CA ILE A 140 -9.23 -1.53 -4.44
C ILE A 140 -9.77 -2.58 -5.41
N TRP A 141 -8.86 -3.29 -6.08
CA TRP A 141 -9.19 -4.31 -7.06
C TRP A 141 -8.53 -5.63 -6.69
N GLN A 142 -9.31 -6.70 -6.74
CA GLN A 142 -8.80 -8.06 -6.68
C GLN A 142 -8.85 -8.69 -8.06
N ILE A 143 -7.75 -9.31 -8.48
CA ILE A 143 -7.63 -9.95 -9.79
C ILE A 143 -6.84 -11.24 -9.61
N PRO A 144 -7.36 -12.39 -10.06
CA PRO A 144 -6.59 -13.61 -10.11
C PRO A 144 -5.54 -13.50 -11.23
N LEU A 145 -4.27 -13.61 -10.86
CA LEU A 145 -3.12 -13.55 -11.76
C LEU A 145 -2.18 -14.70 -11.42
N HIS A 146 -1.79 -15.49 -12.43
CA HIS A 146 -0.93 -16.68 -12.24
C HIS A 146 -1.45 -17.63 -11.15
N SER A 147 -2.77 -17.89 -11.13
CA SER A 147 -3.41 -18.71 -10.10
C SER A 147 -3.27 -18.18 -8.68
N GLN A 148 -3.04 -16.87 -8.50
CA GLN A 148 -3.02 -16.23 -7.19
C GLN A 148 -3.93 -15.01 -7.16
N MET A 149 -4.71 -14.87 -6.09
CA MET A 149 -5.53 -13.68 -5.91
C MET A 149 -4.63 -12.51 -5.49
N ARG A 150 -4.46 -11.53 -6.37
CA ARG A 150 -3.67 -10.32 -6.09
C ARG A 150 -4.60 -9.15 -5.83
N THR A 151 -4.20 -8.31 -4.87
CA THR A 151 -4.96 -7.13 -4.47
C THR A 151 -4.16 -5.88 -4.82
N PHE A 152 -4.75 -5.04 -5.67
CA PHE A 152 -4.17 -3.79 -6.18
C PHE A 152 -4.91 -2.59 -5.59
N PHE A 153 -4.14 -1.60 -5.17
CA PHE A 153 -4.63 -0.35 -4.62
C PHE A 153 -4.34 0.78 -5.60
N PHE A 154 -5.38 1.45 -6.05
CA PHE A 154 -5.26 2.66 -6.85
C PHE A 154 -5.30 3.85 -5.91
N ILE A 155 -4.17 4.54 -5.83
CA ILE A 155 -3.93 5.62 -4.89
C ILE A 155 -3.84 6.92 -5.67
N GLU A 156 -4.59 7.92 -5.24
CA GLU A 156 -4.33 9.30 -5.63
C GLU A 156 -3.33 9.89 -4.65
N ALA A 157 -2.12 10.19 -5.13
CA ALA A 157 -1.06 10.73 -4.31
C ALA A 157 -1.45 12.12 -3.77
N HIS A 158 -1.01 12.48 -2.58
CA HIS A 158 -1.18 13.85 -2.10
C HIS A 158 -0.35 14.83 -2.93
N LYS A 159 -0.93 15.99 -3.21
CA LYS A 159 -0.27 17.05 -3.97
C LYS A 159 0.68 17.82 -3.07
N ALA A 160 1.96 17.83 -3.43
CA ALA A 160 2.96 18.62 -2.72
C ALA A 160 2.65 20.12 -2.83
N LEU A 161 2.91 20.86 -1.76
CA LEU A 161 2.82 22.31 -1.79
C LEU A 161 4.00 22.92 -2.56
N PRO A 162 3.80 24.09 -3.18
CA PRO A 162 4.91 24.90 -3.70
C PRO A 162 5.97 25.15 -2.63
N PHE A 163 7.24 25.20 -3.05
CA PHE A 163 8.38 25.28 -2.13
C PHE A 163 8.30 26.44 -1.12
N ASN A 164 7.92 27.63 -1.61
CA ASN A 164 7.75 28.84 -0.80
C ASN A 164 6.63 28.72 0.27
N GLU A 165 5.61 27.91 0.03
CA GLU A 165 4.54 27.64 1.00
C GLU A 165 4.93 26.51 1.95
N ALA A 166 5.59 25.47 1.43
CA ALA A 166 6.08 24.37 2.22
C ALA A 166 7.10 24.82 3.30
N GLU A 167 7.90 25.87 3.03
CA GLU A 167 8.81 26.47 4.01
C GLU A 167 8.11 27.12 5.20
N LYS A 168 6.86 27.56 5.03
CA LYS A 168 6.07 28.14 6.13
C LYS A 168 5.53 27.07 7.08
N ALA A 169 5.55 25.80 6.68
CA ALA A 169 5.04 24.71 7.50
C ALA A 169 5.93 24.49 8.73
N PRO A 170 5.36 24.38 9.95
CA PRO A 170 6.14 24.22 11.17
C PRO A 170 6.89 22.88 11.22
N TYR A 171 6.39 21.86 10.51
CA TYR A 171 6.89 20.49 10.59
C TYR A 171 8.29 20.31 10.03
N ARG A 172 8.78 21.21 9.16
CA ARG A 172 10.16 21.15 8.65
C ARG A 172 11.20 21.30 9.76
N LYS A 173 10.86 22.05 10.82
CA LYS A 173 11.70 22.22 12.01
C LYS A 173 11.64 21.02 12.96
N TYR A 174 10.64 20.14 12.80
CA TYR A 174 10.34 19.04 13.72
C TYR A 174 10.17 17.71 12.96
N PRO A 175 11.24 17.14 12.37
CA PRO A 175 11.16 15.93 11.55
C PRO A 175 10.64 14.70 12.33
N HIS A 176 10.82 14.67 13.65
CA HIS A 176 10.34 13.59 14.52
C HIS A 176 8.81 13.48 14.61
N LEU A 177 8.07 14.54 14.22
CA LEU A 177 6.61 14.49 14.16
C LEU A 177 6.07 13.68 12.98
N MET A 178 6.93 13.27 12.04
CA MET A 178 6.55 12.47 10.86
C MET A 178 5.31 13.06 10.15
N SER A 179 5.32 14.39 10.02
CA SER A 179 4.19 15.15 9.52
C SER A 179 4.64 16.08 8.41
N THR A 180 3.78 16.28 7.42
CA THR A 180 3.98 17.30 6.38
C THR A 180 2.67 18.00 6.07
N LEU A 181 2.78 19.13 5.37
CA LEU A 181 1.65 19.86 4.84
C LEU A 181 1.55 19.59 3.34
N VAL A 182 0.36 19.22 2.89
CA VAL A 182 0.04 19.00 1.48
C VAL A 182 -1.10 19.91 1.05
N ASP A 183 -1.24 20.09 -0.26
CA ASP A 183 -2.41 20.76 -0.83
C ASP A 183 -3.66 19.89 -0.58
N ALA A 184 -4.78 20.51 -0.20
CA ALA A 184 -6.02 19.79 0.03
C ALA A 184 -6.71 19.38 -1.29
N ASP A 185 -6.32 20.00 -2.40
CA ASP A 185 -6.84 19.68 -3.72
C ASP A 185 -6.29 18.36 -4.25
N LYS A 186 -7.07 17.77 -5.15
CA LYS A 186 -6.70 16.56 -5.90
C LYS A 186 -5.40 16.78 -6.68
N SER A 187 -4.49 15.81 -6.60
CA SER A 187 -3.23 15.89 -7.33
C SER A 187 -3.39 15.50 -8.79
N GLY A 188 -4.40 14.66 -9.11
CA GLY A 188 -4.52 14.00 -10.40
C GLY A 188 -3.38 13.00 -10.68
N LYS A 189 -2.48 12.76 -9.72
CA LYS A 189 -1.37 11.81 -9.83
C LYS A 189 -1.79 10.49 -9.22
N TRP A 190 -1.95 9.50 -10.08
CA TRP A 190 -2.39 8.17 -9.71
C TRP A 190 -1.20 7.21 -9.66
N VAL A 191 -1.22 6.31 -8.68
CA VAL A 191 -0.22 5.25 -8.51
C VAL A 191 -0.95 3.96 -8.19
N VAL A 192 -0.50 2.86 -8.80
CA VAL A 192 -0.94 1.51 -8.44
C VAL A 192 0.13 0.89 -7.56
N VAL A 193 -0.30 0.29 -6.46
CA VAL A 193 0.57 -0.47 -5.56
C VAL A 193 -0.11 -1.74 -5.08
N GLU A 194 0.67 -2.68 -4.57
CA GLU A 194 0.16 -3.82 -3.80
C GLU A 194 0.33 -3.62 -2.29
N GLU A 195 -0.28 -4.52 -1.52
CA GLU A 195 -0.22 -4.50 -0.06
C GLU A 195 1.22 -4.40 0.48
N LYS A 196 2.16 -5.15 -0.12
CA LYS A 196 3.58 -5.20 0.27
C LYS A 196 4.30 -3.84 0.17
N GLU A 197 3.77 -2.93 -0.63
CA GLU A 197 4.34 -1.60 -0.88
C GLU A 197 3.69 -0.53 0.01
N ILE A 198 2.60 -0.87 0.72
CA ILE A 198 1.97 -0.01 1.72
C ILE A 198 2.75 -0.13 3.03
N ILE A 199 3.18 1.01 3.56
CA ILE A 199 4.02 1.08 4.76
C ILE A 199 3.16 1.16 6.02
N ALA A 200 2.20 2.08 6.03
CA ALA A 200 1.34 2.34 7.19
C ALA A 200 0.14 3.19 6.78
N HIS A 201 -0.89 3.23 7.64
CA HIS A 201 -1.91 4.27 7.58
C HIS A 201 -1.30 5.65 7.88
N ALA A 202 -1.84 6.67 7.23
CA ALA A 202 -1.55 8.07 7.50
C ALA A 202 -2.79 8.73 8.08
N VAL A 203 -2.60 9.58 9.09
CA VAL A 203 -3.67 10.43 9.62
C VAL A 203 -3.68 11.73 8.82
N VAL A 204 -4.86 12.12 8.36
CA VAL A 204 -5.06 13.34 7.59
C VAL A 204 -5.96 14.32 8.34
N TYR A 205 -5.55 15.58 8.40
CA TYR A 205 -6.32 16.63 9.07
C TYR A 205 -6.41 17.89 8.20
N PRO A 206 -7.61 18.29 7.74
CA PRO A 206 -7.79 19.46 6.89
C PRO A 206 -7.54 20.75 7.68
N ARG A 207 -6.99 21.76 7.00
CA ARG A 207 -6.74 23.09 7.58
C ARG A 207 -7.36 24.18 6.68
N PRO A 208 -8.02 25.18 7.28
CA PRO A 208 -8.59 26.27 6.52
C PRO A 208 -7.49 27.12 5.86
N PRO A 209 -7.83 27.87 4.79
CA PRO A 209 -6.95 28.89 4.23
C PRO A 209 -6.47 29.88 5.29
N GLY A 210 -5.26 30.41 5.12
CA GLY A 210 -4.62 31.32 6.06
C GLY A 210 -3.81 30.62 7.16
N THR A 211 -4.00 29.30 7.36
CA THR A 211 -3.16 28.53 8.29
C THR A 211 -1.69 28.63 7.87
N TYR A 212 -0.81 28.97 8.82
CA TYR A 212 0.63 29.18 8.56
C TYR A 212 0.91 30.23 7.47
N GLN A 213 0.00 31.21 7.27
CA GLN A 213 0.12 32.24 6.23
C GLN A 213 0.13 31.66 4.80
N ILE A 214 -0.55 30.53 4.60
CA ILE A 214 -0.75 29.87 3.31
C ILE A 214 -2.18 30.16 2.85
N PRO A 215 -2.40 30.87 1.74
CA PRO A 215 -3.73 31.39 1.35
C PRO A 215 -4.67 30.33 0.75
N ARG A 216 -4.30 29.04 0.75
CA ARG A 216 -5.08 27.93 0.18
C ARG A 216 -5.48 26.90 1.22
N LYS A 217 -6.46 26.06 0.90
CA LYS A 217 -6.83 24.91 1.73
C LYS A 217 -5.66 23.93 1.74
N THR A 218 -5.25 23.53 2.93
CA THR A 218 -4.15 22.58 3.10
C THR A 218 -4.60 21.41 3.95
N MET A 219 -3.81 20.36 3.96
CA MET A 219 -4.05 19.19 4.80
C MET A 219 -2.75 18.77 5.45
N VAL A 220 -2.81 18.51 6.75
CA VAL A 220 -1.69 17.91 7.48
C VAL A 220 -1.77 16.41 7.29
N VAL A 221 -0.68 15.80 6.88
CA VAL A 221 -0.55 14.35 6.76
C VAL A 221 0.49 13.89 7.77
N CYS A 222 0.11 12.98 8.66
CA CYS A 222 0.96 12.43 9.70
C CYS A 222 1.07 10.91 9.50
N TRP A 223 2.29 10.40 9.34
CA TRP A 223 2.58 8.97 9.18
C TRP A 223 3.34 8.40 10.38
N SER A 224 3.13 8.96 11.57
CA SER A 224 3.75 8.50 12.82
C SER A 224 3.37 7.06 13.21
N LEU A 225 2.33 6.51 12.60
CA LEU A 225 1.97 5.08 12.71
C LEU A 225 3.00 4.16 12.05
N ASN A 226 3.90 4.69 11.22
CA ASN A 226 5.07 3.98 10.75
C ASN A 226 6.06 3.77 11.92
N ARG A 227 5.89 2.65 12.63
CA ARG A 227 6.76 2.27 13.76
C ARG A 227 8.03 1.53 13.33
N GLY A 228 8.36 1.52 12.04
CA GLY A 228 9.51 0.76 11.51
C GLY A 228 9.39 -0.76 11.68
N ARG A 229 8.18 -1.27 11.94
CA ARG A 229 7.92 -2.70 12.06
C ARG A 229 7.65 -3.24 10.65
N ARG A 230 8.52 -4.13 10.18
CA ARG A 230 8.30 -5.00 9.02
C ARG A 230 8.44 -6.43 9.49
#